data_AF-A0A962V9R0-F1
#
_entry.id   AF-A0A962V9R0-F1
#
_cell.length_a   1.000
_cell.length_b   1.000
_cell.length_c   1.000
_cell.angle_alpha   90.00
_cell.angle_beta   90.00
_cell.angle_gamma   90.00
#
_symmetry.space_group_name_H-M   'P 1'
#
loop_
_entity.id
_entity.type
_entity.pdbx_description
1 polymer ?
#
loop_
_entity_poly.entity_id
_entity_poly.type
_entity_poly.pdbx_seq_one_letter_code
_entity_poly.pdbx_strand_id
1 'polypeptide(L)'
;MPTLRSTLLRCATASLLLLGLAGSYTHAAEADNYCHDKTALDEWQALLSKYPDDADIIKLYALRSGLCAMVERDQLALDRAIAIFEAERVRIITEKQWDRERLQSKHGA
;
A
#
# COMPACT_ATOMS: atom_id res chain seq x y z
N MET A 1 -18.29 39.75 62.67
CA MET A 1 -18.88 38.40 62.54
C MET A 1 -19.10 38.13 61.05
N PRO A 2 -18.42 37.15 60.45
CA PRO A 2 -18.44 36.88 59.02
C PRO A 2 -19.38 35.72 58.66
N THR A 3 -19.92 35.73 57.44
CA THR A 3 -20.25 34.58 56.56
C THR A 3 -21.04 35.15 55.37
N LEU A 4 -21.01 34.66 54.13
CA LEU A 4 -20.19 33.71 53.37
C LEU A 4 -20.85 33.69 51.98
N ARG A 5 -20.10 33.31 50.93
CA ARG A 5 -20.57 32.99 49.56
C ARG A 5 -20.79 34.24 48.68
N SER A 6 -20.20 34.40 47.51
CA SER A 6 -19.75 33.40 46.53
C SER A 6 -18.74 34.04 45.58
N THR A 7 -17.46 33.94 45.89
CA THR A 7 -16.35 34.42 45.07
C THR A 7 -15.81 33.30 44.19
N LEU A 8 -16.60 32.70 43.30
CA LEU A 8 -16.13 31.64 42.40
C LEU A 8 -16.89 31.65 41.07
N LEU A 9 -16.75 32.69 40.25
CA LEU A 9 -17.17 32.56 38.83
C LEU A 9 -16.39 33.44 37.84
N ARG A 10 -15.19 33.88 38.20
CA ARG A 10 -14.34 34.67 37.30
C ARG A 10 -12.89 34.27 37.51
N CYS A 11 -12.47 33.19 36.85
CA CYS A 11 -11.04 32.93 36.56
C CYS A 11 -10.81 31.71 35.64
N ALA A 12 -11.81 30.88 35.34
CA ALA A 12 -11.59 29.62 34.64
C ALA A 12 -11.83 29.67 33.11
N THR A 13 -11.56 30.78 32.43
CA THR A 13 -11.69 30.84 30.95
C THR A 13 -10.38 31.17 30.23
N ALA A 14 -9.23 31.17 30.92
CA ALA A 14 -7.95 31.56 30.32
C ALA A 14 -6.91 30.42 30.22
N SER A 15 -7.30 29.14 30.34
CA SER A 15 -6.33 28.02 30.32
C SER A 15 -6.77 26.80 29.49
N LEU A 16 -7.69 26.96 28.54
CA LEU A 16 -8.25 25.85 27.74
C LEU A 16 -7.98 26.02 26.22
N LEU A 17 -6.81 26.53 25.85
CA LEU A 17 -6.42 26.77 24.45
C LEU A 17 -4.99 26.32 24.11
N LEU A 18 -4.42 25.38 24.89
CA LEU A 18 -3.07 24.83 24.69
C LEU A 18 -3.03 23.29 24.60
N LEU A 19 -4.16 22.63 24.35
CA LEU A 19 -4.27 21.16 24.32
C LEU A 19 -4.85 20.61 22.99
N GLY A 20 -4.47 21.20 21.85
CA GLY A 20 -5.07 20.88 20.54
C GLY A 20 -4.11 20.55 19.40
N LEU A 21 -2.82 20.36 19.66
CA LEU A 21 -1.81 20.08 18.61
C LEU A 21 -1.02 18.79 18.88
N ALA A 22 -1.58 17.86 19.64
CA ALA A 22 -1.05 16.51 19.75
C ALA A 22 -1.75 15.60 18.74
N GLY A 23 -1.03 15.27 17.66
CA GLY A 23 -1.19 13.98 16.98
C GLY A 23 -2.22 13.91 15.87
N SER A 24 -1.94 14.53 14.73
CA SER A 24 -2.14 13.81 13.47
C SER A 24 -0.82 13.12 13.13
N TYR A 25 -0.43 12.14 13.95
CA TYR A 25 0.44 11.09 13.42
C TYR A 25 -0.43 10.36 12.41
N THR A 26 -0.26 10.73 11.13
CA THR A 26 -0.64 9.84 10.04
C THR A 26 0.08 8.55 10.33
N HIS A 27 -0.65 7.57 10.87
CA HIS A 27 -0.22 6.20 10.94
C HIS A 27 -0.15 5.74 9.49
N ALA A 28 0.95 6.07 8.82
CA ALA A 28 1.35 5.37 7.63
C ALA A 28 1.45 3.92 8.11
N ALA A 29 0.43 3.12 7.81
CA ALA A 29 0.53 1.69 7.92
C ALA A 29 1.84 1.35 7.23
N GLU A 30 2.82 0.92 8.03
CA GLU A 30 4.14 0.55 7.55
C GLU A 30 3.87 -0.42 6.41
N ALA A 31 4.09 0.03 5.18
CA ALA A 31 3.73 -0.75 4.01
C ALA A 31 4.56 -2.01 4.12
N ASP A 32 3.89 -3.12 4.46
CA ASP A 32 4.57 -4.38 4.78
C ASP A 32 5.54 -4.67 3.63
N ASN A 33 6.81 -4.81 3.96
CA ASN A 33 7.87 -4.76 2.96
C ASN A 33 7.82 -6.04 2.13
N TYR A 34 7.04 -5.99 1.04
CA TYR A 34 6.76 -7.13 0.18
C TYR A 34 8.03 -7.75 -0.40
N CYS A 35 9.17 -7.05 -0.37
CA CYS A 35 10.45 -7.58 -0.83
C CYS A 35 11.01 -8.70 0.05
N HIS A 36 10.65 -8.72 1.33
CA HIS A 36 11.12 -9.73 2.29
C HIS A 36 10.00 -10.66 2.78
N ASP A 37 8.81 -10.55 2.20
CA ASP A 37 7.74 -11.50 2.46
C ASP A 37 8.09 -12.87 1.83
N LYS A 38 8.42 -13.82 2.71
CA LYS A 38 8.74 -15.19 2.33
C LYS A 38 7.53 -15.91 1.71
N THR A 39 6.33 -15.65 2.21
CA THR A 39 5.10 -16.27 1.68
C THR A 39 4.88 -15.82 0.24
N ALA A 40 4.98 -14.51 0.00
CA ALA A 40 4.89 -13.98 -1.36
C ALA A 40 5.98 -14.56 -2.29
N LEU A 41 7.22 -14.72 -1.80
CA LEU A 41 8.28 -15.34 -2.59
C LEU A 41 7.94 -16.79 -2.99
N ASP A 42 7.44 -17.59 -2.06
CA ASP A 42 7.04 -18.98 -2.31
C ASP A 42 5.90 -19.04 -3.35
N GLU A 43 4.93 -18.12 -3.27
CA GLU A 43 3.85 -17.99 -4.26
C GLU A 43 4.36 -17.64 -5.66
N TRP A 44 5.31 -16.70 -5.77
CA TRP A 44 5.93 -16.35 -7.05
C TRP A 44 6.69 -17.52 -7.67
N GLN A 45 7.43 -18.28 -6.85
CA GLN A 45 8.14 -19.47 -7.31
C GLN A 45 7.16 -20.55 -7.80
N ALA A 46 6.04 -20.73 -7.10
CA ALA A 46 4.99 -21.65 -7.53
C ALA A 46 4.37 -21.22 -8.87
N LEU A 47 4.11 -19.92 -9.07
CA LEU A 47 3.59 -19.38 -10.32
C LEU A 47 4.56 -19.59 -11.49
N LEU A 48 5.85 -19.30 -11.30
CA LEU A 48 6.89 -19.54 -12.31
C LEU A 48 7.03 -21.02 -12.66
N SER A 49 6.93 -21.90 -11.66
CA SER A 49 7.01 -23.35 -11.88
C SER A 49 5.78 -23.87 -12.63
N LYS A 50 4.60 -23.32 -12.33
CA LYS A 50 3.34 -23.70 -12.95
C LYS A 50 3.19 -23.17 -14.38
N TYR A 51 3.77 -22.01 -14.66
CA TYR A 51 3.64 -21.30 -15.93
C TYR A 51 5.01 -20.82 -16.44
N PRO A 52 5.94 -21.75 -16.75
CA PRO A 52 7.33 -21.40 -17.06
C PRO A 52 7.50 -20.59 -18.34
N ASP A 53 6.51 -20.63 -19.24
CA ASP A 53 6.53 -19.92 -20.54
C ASP A 53 5.54 -18.74 -20.60
N ASP A 54 4.82 -18.43 -19.51
CA ASP A 54 3.94 -17.25 -19.48
C ASP A 54 4.79 -15.98 -19.31
N ALA A 55 5.00 -15.29 -20.43
CA ALA A 55 5.80 -14.07 -20.50
C ALA A 55 5.34 -12.98 -19.51
N ASP A 56 4.04 -12.91 -19.19
CA ASP A 56 3.53 -11.90 -18.26
C ASP A 56 3.90 -12.23 -16.81
N ILE A 57 3.86 -13.53 -16.45
CA ILE A 57 4.30 -13.98 -15.11
C ILE A 57 5.80 -13.76 -14.94
N ILE A 58 6.60 -14.10 -15.95
CA ILE A 58 8.05 -13.85 -15.95
C ILE A 58 8.32 -12.35 -15.82
N LYS A 59 7.62 -11.53 -16.60
CA LYS A 59 7.78 -10.07 -16.59
C LYS A 59 7.46 -9.48 -15.21
N LEU A 60 6.34 -9.88 -14.61
CA LEU A 60 5.94 -9.39 -13.28
C LEU A 60 6.94 -9.81 -12.20
N TYR A 61 7.42 -11.05 -12.24
CA TYR A 61 8.43 -11.51 -11.30
C TYR A 61 9.75 -10.74 -11.45
N ALA A 62 10.21 -10.53 -12.68
CA ALA A 62 11.42 -9.76 -12.95
C ALA A 62 11.27 -8.30 -12.48
N LEU A 63 10.11 -7.68 -12.74
CA LEU A 63 9.79 -6.34 -12.26
C LEU A 63 9.82 -6.27 -10.72
N ARG A 64 9.15 -7.21 -10.05
CA ARG A 64 9.14 -7.31 -8.58
C ARG A 64 10.58 -7.36 -8.03
N SER A 65 11.39 -8.25 -8.58
CA SER A 65 12.79 -8.47 -8.15
C SER A 65 13.66 -7.23 -8.39
N GLY A 66 13.51 -6.58 -9.55
CA GLY A 66 14.24 -5.35 -9.87
C GLY A 66 13.87 -4.18 -8.95
N LEU A 67 12.57 -3.99 -8.68
CA LEU A 67 12.10 -2.95 -7.77
C LEU A 67 12.60 -3.18 -6.35
N CYS A 68 12.59 -4.42 -5.85
CA CYS A 68 13.14 -4.74 -4.55
C CYS A 68 14.64 -4.47 -4.45
N ALA A 69 15.42 -4.83 -5.48
CA ALA A 69 16.84 -4.49 -5.51
C ALA A 69 17.11 -2.97 -5.52
N MET A 70 16.20 -2.16 -6.09
CA MET A 70 16.31 -0.70 -6.04
C MET A 70 15.97 -0.15 -4.65
N VAL A 71 14.97 -0.73 -3.97
CA VAL A 71 14.61 -0.38 -2.59
C VAL A 71 15.76 -0.71 -1.62
N GLU A 72 16.34 -1.90 -1.73
CA GLU A 72 17.47 -2.35 -0.90
C GLU A 72 18.73 -1.48 -1.06
N ARG A 73 18.86 -0.78 -2.20
CA ARG A 73 19.99 0.12 -2.50
C ARG A 73 19.69 1.59 -2.19
N ASP A 74 18.56 1.87 -1.55
CA ASP A 74 18.05 3.23 -1.29
C ASP A 74 17.89 4.08 -2.57
N GLN A 75 17.71 3.43 -3.73
CA GLN A 75 17.53 4.09 -5.02
C GLN A 75 16.05 4.39 -5.33
N LEU A 76 15.13 3.73 -4.63
CA LEU A 76 13.69 3.89 -4.81
C LEU A 76 12.99 3.69 -3.46
N ALA A 77 12.05 4.57 -3.13
CA ALA A 77 11.23 4.40 -1.94
C ALA A 77 10.27 3.21 -2.09
N LEU A 78 10.02 2.48 -1.00
CA LEU A 78 9.20 1.27 -0.99
C LEU A 78 7.77 1.53 -1.50
N ASP A 79 7.14 2.63 -1.08
CA ASP A 79 5.82 3.04 -1.53
C ASP A 79 5.76 3.25 -3.05
N ARG A 80 6.82 3.84 -3.62
CA ARG A 80 6.94 4.04 -5.07
C ARG A 80 7.14 2.72 -5.80
N ALA A 81 7.93 1.80 -5.24
CA ALA A 81 8.11 0.46 -5.79
C ALA A 81 6.78 -0.31 -5.84
N ILE A 82 6.01 -0.30 -4.74
CA ILE A 82 4.67 -0.89 -4.66
C ILE A 82 3.77 -0.30 -5.75
N ALA A 83 3.69 1.03 -5.85
CA ALA A 83 2.83 1.67 -6.85
C ALA A 83 3.17 1.27 -8.30
N ILE A 84 4.47 1.15 -8.63
CA ILE A 84 4.90 0.72 -9.98
C ILE A 84 4.50 -0.73 -10.24
N PHE A 85 4.75 -1.61 -9.28
CA PHE A 85 4.42 -3.02 -9.40
C PHE A 85 2.91 -3.26 -9.58
N GLU A 86 2.11 -2.60 -8.73
CA GLU A 86 0.65 -2.67 -8.74
C GLU A 86 0.06 -2.19 -10.08
N ALA A 87 0.56 -1.06 -10.60
CA ALA A 87 0.11 -0.52 -11.87
C ALA A 87 0.34 -1.51 -13.03
N GLU A 88 1.52 -2.15 -13.07
CA GLU A 88 1.82 -3.13 -14.11
C GLU A 88 0.98 -4.40 -13.98
N ARG A 89 0.76 -4.88 -12.74
CA ARG A 89 -0.09 -6.05 -12.50
C ARG A 89 -1.52 -5.80 -12.97
N VAL A 90 -2.09 -4.64 -12.64
CA VAL A 90 -3.44 -4.26 -13.07
C VAL A 90 -3.51 -4.18 -14.60
N ARG A 91 -2.50 -3.60 -15.26
CA ARG A 91 -2.44 -3.51 -16.72
C ARG A 91 -2.52 -4.90 -17.38
N ILE A 92 -1.66 -5.83 -16.94
CA ILE A 92 -1.61 -7.21 -17.47
C ILE A 92 -2.92 -7.96 -17.25
N ILE A 93 -3.49 -7.88 -16.03
CA ILE A 93 -4.75 -8.57 -15.72
C ILE A 93 -5.87 -8.05 -16.61
N THR A 94 -5.95 -6.72 -16.78
CA THR A 94 -6.97 -6.07 -17.61
C THR A 94 -6.84 -6.49 -19.07
N GLU A 95 -5.62 -6.51 -19.61
CA GLU A 95 -5.36 -6.96 -20.99
C GLU A 95 -5.78 -8.42 -21.20
N LYS A 96 -5.39 -9.33 -20.30
CA LYS A 96 -5.80 -10.75 -20.39
C LYS A 96 -7.31 -10.93 -20.29
N GLN A 97 -8.01 -10.11 -19.50
CA GLN A 97 -9.47 -10.13 -19.39
C GLN A 97 -10.14 -9.71 -20.70
N TRP A 98 -9.72 -8.59 -21.29
CA TRP A 98 -10.24 -8.14 -22.58
C TRP A 98 -9.95 -9.11 -23.71
N ASP A 99 -8.77 -9.73 -23.73
CA ASP A 99 -8.43 -10.76 -24.71
C ASP A 99 -9.38 -11.96 -24.61
N ARG A 100 -9.67 -12.41 -23.39
CA ARG A 100 -10.61 -13.50 -23.14
C ARG A 100 -12.02 -13.16 -23.63
N GLU A 101 -12.53 -11.96 -23.30
CA GLU A 101 -13.86 -11.50 -23.72
C GLU A 101 -13.96 -11.40 -25.25
N ARG A 102 -12.94 -10.82 -25.90
CA ARG A 102 -12.87 -10.73 -27.37
C ARG A 102 -12.88 -12.11 -28.01
N LEU A 103 -12.11 -13.06 -27.48
CA LEU A 103 -12.09 -14.43 -27.99
C LEU A 103 -13.45 -15.11 -27.81
N GLN A 104 -14.10 -14.94 -26.66
CA GLN A 104 -15.43 -15.52 -26.42
C GLN A 104 -16.49 -14.95 -27.38
N SER A 105 -16.47 -13.64 -27.65
CA SER A 105 -17.40 -13.00 -28.59
C SER A 105 -17.25 -13.53 -30.03
N LYS A 106 -16.04 -13.97 -30.42
CA LYS A 106 -15.77 -14.52 -31.76
C LYS A 106 -16.17 -15.99 -31.91
N HIS A 107 -16.28 -16.75 -30.83
CA HIS A 107 -16.65 -18.18 -30.87
C HIS A 107 -18.15 -18.41 -30.61
N GLY A 108 -18.88 -17.38 -30.15
CA GLY A 108 -20.33 -17.42 -29.93
C GLY A 108 -21.17 -16.82 -31.07
N ALA A 109 -20.54 -16.40 -32.17
CA ALA A 109 -21.15 -15.84 -33.38
C ALA A 109 -20.91 -16.76 -34.58
#